data_AF-A0AAN8XLA2-F1
#
_entry.id   AF-A0AAN8XLA2-F1
#
_cell.length_a   1.000
_cell.length_b   1.000
_cell.length_c   1.000
_cell.angle_alpha   90.00
_cell.angle_beta   90.00
_cell.angle_gamma   90.00
#
_symmetry.space_group_name_H-M   'P 1'
#
loop_
_entity.id
_entity.type
_entity.pdbx_description
1 polymer ?
#
loop_
_entity_poly.entity_id
_entity_poly.type
_entity_poly.pdbx_seq_one_letter_code
_entity_poly.pdbx_strand_id
1 'polypeptide(L)'
;SEKECADEIRKSKYACFNEEYQMTHDPCLVYSFDKDLDNQFERDMDMFSCEVHAFDAERVTEAEHVQRTEFWREHAWTIGEFPYDKPLQGSEIQRRRSLDYITAALNHRSREIKLLKSDLEGREWILLRQLITNAHLMDVRQVAVRLHVPTNINQMTGESRHEYFAKLYQVFQGLNCAGYKYVLGRPIRYYKGVLRVPEMSNQTFYPAYEVNWVKVLQKS
;
A
#
# COMPACT_ATOMS: atom_id res chain seq x y z
N SER A 1 7.39 -24.00 10.84
CA SER A 1 8.76 -23.75 10.39
C SER A 1 8.76 -22.39 9.72
N GLU A 2 9.58 -21.49 10.24
CA GLU A 2 9.29 -20.06 10.35
C GLU A 2 10.19 -19.24 9.41
N LYS A 3 9.94 -19.35 8.11
CA LYS A 3 10.29 -18.23 7.24
C LYS A 3 8.99 -17.52 6.93
N GLU A 4 8.70 -16.46 7.70
CA GLU A 4 7.58 -15.54 7.45
C GLU A 4 7.54 -15.12 5.98
N CYS A 5 8.71 -14.98 5.35
CA CYS A 5 8.88 -14.73 3.92
C CYS A 5 10.08 -15.57 3.42
N ALA A 6 9.85 -16.59 2.59
CA ALA A 6 10.89 -17.53 2.14
C ALA A 6 11.87 -16.89 1.16
N ASP A 7 11.32 -16.06 0.26
CA ASP A 7 12.04 -15.27 -0.75
C ASP A 7 11.47 -13.83 -0.78
N GLU A 8 12.36 -12.84 -0.79
CA GLU A 8 12.06 -11.40 -0.76
C GLU A 8 12.77 -10.69 -1.93
N ILE A 9 12.06 -9.86 -2.70
CA ILE A 9 12.73 -8.86 -3.55
C ILE A 9 13.18 -7.70 -2.66
N ARG A 10 14.51 -7.57 -2.46
CA ARG A 10 15.10 -6.50 -1.67
C ARG A 10 15.58 -5.36 -2.57
N LYS A 11 15.36 -4.13 -2.11
CA LYS A 11 15.65 -2.81 -2.72
C LYS A 11 14.52 -2.17 -3.52
N SER A 12 13.44 -2.87 -3.88
CA SER A 12 12.30 -2.29 -4.62
C SER A 12 10.91 -2.46 -3.93
N LYS A 13 10.87 -3.03 -2.71
CA LYS A 13 9.74 -3.34 -1.78
C LYS A 13 9.38 -4.84 -1.69
N TYR A 14 8.78 -5.22 -0.56
CA TYR A 14 8.61 -6.61 -0.12
C TYR A 14 7.42 -7.28 -0.78
N ALA A 15 7.70 -8.27 -1.61
CA ALA A 15 6.77 -9.33 -1.97
C ALA A 15 7.29 -10.65 -1.38
N CYS A 16 6.40 -11.40 -0.72
CA CYS A 16 6.65 -12.72 -0.18
C CYS A 16 6.19 -13.78 -1.15
N PHE A 17 7.13 -14.61 -1.61
CA PHE A 17 6.90 -15.64 -2.62
C PHE A 17 6.72 -17.04 -2.05
N ASN A 18 6.40 -17.17 -0.76
CA ASN A 18 6.06 -18.48 -0.21
C ASN A 18 4.96 -19.14 -1.06
N GLU A 19 5.10 -20.44 -1.30
CA GLU A 19 4.23 -21.18 -2.21
C GLU A 19 2.76 -21.08 -1.78
N GLU A 20 2.48 -21.10 -0.48
CA GLU A 20 1.13 -20.96 0.08
C GLU A 20 0.44 -19.63 -0.25
N TYR A 21 1.20 -18.61 -0.68
CA TYR A 21 0.66 -17.31 -1.09
C TYR A 21 0.34 -17.25 -2.58
N GLN A 22 0.79 -18.24 -3.37
CA GLN A 22 0.52 -18.38 -4.81
C GLN A 22 0.87 -17.14 -5.63
N MET A 23 1.99 -16.48 -5.30
CA MET A 23 2.45 -15.26 -5.97
C MET A 23 2.91 -15.49 -7.42
N THR A 24 3.29 -16.71 -7.76
CA THR A 24 3.80 -17.10 -9.08
C THR A 24 2.72 -17.63 -10.03
N HIS A 25 1.45 -17.64 -9.60
CA HIS A 25 0.34 -18.17 -10.39
C HIS A 25 -0.40 -17.04 -11.11
N ASP A 26 -0.73 -17.27 -12.38
CA ASP A 26 -1.62 -16.39 -13.14
C ASP A 26 -3.06 -16.41 -12.65
N PRO A 27 -3.82 -15.31 -12.82
CA PRO A 27 -3.37 -14.02 -13.36
C PRO A 27 -2.56 -13.21 -12.32
N CYS A 28 -1.48 -12.55 -12.77
CA CYS A 28 -0.70 -11.64 -11.94
C CYS A 28 -1.09 -10.18 -12.17
N LEU A 29 -2.05 -9.65 -11.40
CA LEU A 29 -2.41 -8.23 -11.39
C LEU A 29 -1.74 -7.50 -10.21
N VAL A 30 -1.01 -6.43 -10.48
CA VAL A 30 -0.23 -5.69 -9.49
C VAL A 30 -0.63 -4.22 -9.46
N TYR A 31 -0.96 -3.73 -8.27
CA TYR A 31 -1.20 -2.31 -8.01
C TYR A 31 -0.02 -1.72 -7.25
N SER A 32 0.46 -0.58 -7.74
CA SER A 32 1.55 0.15 -7.12
C SER A 32 1.17 1.60 -6.88
N PHE A 33 1.05 1.98 -5.62
CA PHE A 33 0.80 3.36 -5.22
C PHE A 33 2.09 3.97 -4.70
N ASP A 34 2.83 4.71 -5.51
CA ASP A 34 4.15 5.21 -5.12
C ASP A 34 4.31 6.71 -5.39
N LYS A 35 5.23 7.30 -4.64
CA LYS A 35 5.82 8.62 -4.87
C LYS A 35 7.30 8.54 -5.25
N ASP A 36 7.89 7.35 -5.19
CA ASP A 36 9.30 7.16 -5.55
C ASP A 36 9.50 7.34 -7.07
N LEU A 37 10.64 7.94 -7.43
CA LEU A 37 11.06 8.11 -8.82
C LEU A 37 11.62 6.82 -9.40
N ASP A 38 12.05 5.87 -8.56
CA ASP A 38 12.47 4.55 -9.01
C ASP A 38 11.27 3.62 -9.24
N ASN A 39 11.14 3.16 -10.48
CA ASN A 39 10.15 2.20 -10.94
C ASN A 39 10.73 0.79 -11.16
N GLN A 40 11.82 0.43 -10.46
CA GLN A 40 12.44 -0.89 -10.57
C GLN A 40 11.47 -2.02 -10.23
N PHE A 41 10.63 -1.86 -9.21
CA PHE A 41 9.64 -2.87 -8.85
C PHE A 41 8.65 -3.11 -10.00
N GLU A 42 8.11 -2.04 -10.59
CA GLU A 42 7.16 -2.15 -11.69
C GLU A 42 7.80 -2.82 -12.89
N ARG A 43 9.05 -2.47 -13.21
CA ARG A 43 9.84 -3.15 -14.25
C ARG A 43 10.01 -4.64 -13.95
N ASP A 44 10.36 -5.00 -12.71
CA ASP A 44 10.55 -6.39 -12.32
C ASP A 44 9.25 -7.18 -12.47
N MET A 45 8.12 -6.64 -12.02
CA MET A 45 6.82 -7.30 -12.13
C MET A 45 6.34 -7.41 -13.59
N ASP A 46 6.58 -6.39 -14.42
CA ASP A 46 6.31 -6.43 -15.87
C ASP A 46 7.17 -7.49 -16.57
N MET A 47 8.44 -7.65 -16.19
CA MET A 47 9.31 -8.73 -16.68
C MET A 47 8.80 -10.13 -16.27
N PHE A 48 8.11 -10.23 -15.14
CA PHE A 48 7.39 -11.45 -14.73
C PHE A 48 6.02 -11.61 -15.40
N SER A 49 5.73 -10.83 -16.45
CA SER A 49 4.47 -10.85 -17.20
C SER A 49 3.23 -10.51 -16.37
N CYS A 50 3.40 -9.75 -15.29
CA CYS A 50 2.28 -9.23 -14.52
C CYS A 50 1.65 -8.02 -15.23
N GLU A 51 0.33 -7.90 -15.13
CA GLU A 51 -0.40 -6.68 -15.43
C GLU A 51 -0.13 -5.66 -14.31
N VAL A 52 0.67 -4.63 -14.59
CA VAL A 52 1.13 -3.64 -13.63
C VAL A 52 0.41 -2.31 -13.81
N HIS A 53 -0.26 -1.85 -12.76
CA HIS A 53 -0.85 -0.51 -12.68
C HIS A 53 -0.15 0.31 -11.60
N ALA A 54 0.62 1.30 -12.02
CA ALA A 54 1.25 2.25 -11.12
C ALA A 54 0.43 3.54 -11.04
N PHE A 55 0.21 4.06 -9.83
CA PHE A 55 -0.62 5.22 -9.54
C PHE A 55 0.26 6.32 -8.95
N ASP A 56 0.69 7.23 -9.81
CA ASP A 56 1.67 8.27 -9.52
C ASP A 56 1.23 9.57 -10.20
N ALA A 57 0.48 10.36 -9.44
CA ALA A 57 -0.06 11.64 -9.89
C ALA A 57 1.02 12.75 -10.00
N GLU A 58 2.23 12.53 -9.52
CA GLU A 58 3.33 13.51 -9.59
C GLU A 58 4.17 13.30 -10.86
N ARG A 59 4.27 12.06 -11.35
CA ARG A 59 5.00 11.73 -12.58
C ARG A 59 4.14 11.78 -13.84
N VAL A 60 2.85 11.47 -13.73
CA VAL A 60 1.91 11.54 -14.86
C VAL A 60 1.08 12.81 -14.76
N THR A 61 1.55 13.89 -15.39
CA THR A 61 0.97 15.23 -15.26
C THR A 61 0.16 15.68 -16.47
N GLU A 62 0.57 15.28 -17.68
CA GLU A 62 -0.01 15.78 -18.95
C GLU A 62 -1.15 14.93 -19.51
N ALA A 63 -1.33 13.70 -19.01
CA ALA A 63 -2.37 12.76 -19.47
C ALA A 63 -3.07 12.09 -18.28
N GLU A 64 -4.15 11.34 -18.53
CA GLU A 64 -4.75 10.50 -17.49
C GLU A 64 -3.90 9.26 -17.17
N HIS A 65 -3.17 8.75 -18.16
CA HIS A 65 -2.28 7.61 -18.02
C HIS A 65 -1.20 7.61 -19.12
N VAL A 66 -0.14 6.82 -18.90
CA VAL A 66 0.92 6.51 -19.87
C VAL A 66 1.05 4.99 -19.97
N GLN A 67 0.95 4.45 -21.18
CA GLN A 67 1.27 3.05 -21.44
C GLN A 67 2.79 2.90 -21.58
N ARG A 68 3.41 2.01 -20.79
CA ARG A 68 4.87 1.78 -20.81
C ARG A 68 5.24 0.53 -21.62
N THR A 69 4.52 -0.56 -21.42
CA THR A 69 4.66 -1.83 -22.17
C THR A 69 3.27 -2.37 -22.51
N GLU A 70 3.12 -3.62 -22.97
CA GLU A 70 1.80 -4.25 -23.13
C GLU A 70 1.08 -4.41 -21.78
N PHE A 71 1.81 -4.78 -20.73
CA PHE A 71 1.25 -5.14 -19.42
C PHE A 71 1.43 -4.05 -18.35
N TRP A 72 2.18 -2.99 -18.61
CA TRP A 72 2.43 -1.92 -17.65
C TRP A 72 1.85 -0.57 -18.07
N ARG A 73 1.00 -0.02 -17.20
CA ARG A 73 0.41 1.31 -17.31
C ARG A 73 0.62 2.15 -16.06
N GLU A 74 0.91 3.43 -16.25
CA GLU A 74 1.05 4.43 -15.19
C GLU A 74 -0.13 5.40 -15.25
N HIS A 75 -0.71 5.76 -14.11
CA HIS A 75 -1.95 6.54 -14.00
C HIS A 75 -1.68 7.83 -13.22
N ALA A 76 -2.30 8.92 -13.66
CA ALA A 76 -2.25 10.24 -13.01
C ALA A 76 -3.11 10.32 -11.73
N TRP A 77 -3.37 9.19 -11.08
CA TRP A 77 -4.25 9.09 -9.92
C TRP A 77 -3.44 8.80 -8.67
N THR A 78 -3.93 9.27 -7.52
CA THR A 78 -3.48 8.80 -6.20
C THR A 78 -4.70 8.44 -5.34
N ILE A 79 -4.48 7.72 -4.24
CA ILE A 79 -5.57 7.34 -3.35
C ILE A 79 -6.09 8.55 -2.56
N GLY A 80 -7.40 8.61 -2.37
CA GLY A 80 -8.05 9.60 -1.52
C GLY A 80 -9.35 9.09 -0.92
N GLU A 81 -9.69 9.64 0.25
CA GLU A 81 -10.95 9.39 0.95
C GLU A 81 -12.13 10.07 0.24
N PHE A 82 -11.90 11.29 -0.24
CA PHE A 82 -12.85 12.06 -1.03
C PHE A 82 -12.28 12.25 -2.44
N PRO A 83 -12.85 11.59 -3.46
CA PRO A 83 -12.42 11.77 -4.84
C PRO A 83 -12.54 13.23 -5.28
N TYR A 84 -11.53 13.73 -5.98
CA TYR A 84 -11.56 15.08 -6.57
C TYR A 84 -10.56 15.21 -7.72
N ASP A 85 -10.79 16.22 -8.54
CA ASP A 85 -9.82 16.80 -9.45
C ASP A 85 -9.52 18.23 -9.01
N LYS A 86 -8.26 18.51 -8.68
CA LYS A 86 -7.82 19.82 -8.21
C LYS A 86 -6.73 20.35 -9.13
N PRO A 87 -6.97 21.47 -9.82
CA PRO A 87 -5.92 22.18 -10.55
C PRO A 87 -4.81 22.61 -9.59
N LEU A 88 -3.56 22.40 -9.99
CA LEU A 88 -2.37 22.92 -9.30
C LEU A 88 -1.81 24.13 -10.07
N GLN A 89 -0.65 24.67 -9.65
CA GLN A 89 0.01 25.72 -10.42
C GLN A 89 0.47 25.16 -11.77
N GLY A 90 0.19 25.88 -12.86
CA GLY A 90 0.47 25.43 -14.22
C GLY A 90 -0.69 24.62 -14.83
N SER A 91 -0.37 23.62 -15.65
CA SER A 91 -1.34 22.73 -16.31
C SER A 91 -1.59 21.42 -15.55
N GLU A 92 -0.98 21.24 -14.38
CA GLU A 92 -1.08 20.01 -13.60
C GLU A 92 -2.43 19.89 -12.87
N ILE A 93 -2.95 18.66 -12.81
CA ILE A 93 -4.19 18.34 -12.10
C ILE A 93 -3.91 17.21 -11.12
N GLN A 94 -4.08 17.47 -9.83
CA GLN A 94 -4.06 16.44 -8.81
C GLN A 94 -5.39 15.68 -8.82
N ARG A 95 -5.33 14.38 -9.14
CA ARG A 95 -6.49 13.51 -9.20
C ARG A 95 -6.46 12.52 -8.04
N ARG A 96 -7.41 12.64 -7.11
CA ARG A 96 -7.62 11.66 -6.05
C ARG A 96 -8.79 10.77 -6.39
N ARG A 97 -8.62 9.46 -6.22
CA ARG A 97 -9.65 8.45 -6.46
C ARG A 97 -9.76 7.53 -5.26
N SER A 98 -10.96 6.98 -5.04
CA SER A 98 -11.13 5.86 -4.13
C SER A 98 -10.65 4.57 -4.80
N LEU A 99 -10.32 3.56 -4.00
CA LEU A 99 -9.92 2.25 -4.47
C LEU A 99 -11.05 1.55 -5.24
N ASP A 100 -12.30 1.75 -4.82
CA ASP A 100 -13.48 1.28 -5.57
C ASP A 100 -13.56 1.94 -6.96
N TYR A 101 -13.37 3.26 -7.06
CA TYR A 101 -13.34 3.92 -8.36
C TYR A 101 -12.22 3.36 -9.25
N ILE A 102 -11.00 3.21 -8.70
CA ILE A 102 -9.84 2.72 -9.46
C ILE A 102 -10.12 1.32 -10.01
N THR A 103 -10.62 0.41 -9.17
CA THR A 103 -10.96 -0.95 -9.60
C THR A 103 -12.12 -0.98 -10.59
N ALA A 104 -13.11 -0.09 -10.46
CA ALA A 104 -14.20 0.03 -11.42
C ALA A 104 -13.73 0.55 -12.78
N ALA A 105 -12.97 1.65 -12.79
CA ALA A 105 -12.50 2.33 -13.99
C ALA A 105 -11.55 1.46 -14.82
N LEU A 106 -10.81 0.57 -14.16
CA LEU A 106 -9.91 -0.39 -14.80
C LEU A 106 -10.59 -1.73 -15.12
N ASN A 107 -11.87 -1.90 -14.79
CA ASN A 107 -12.60 -3.17 -14.93
C ASN A 107 -11.95 -4.33 -14.14
N HIS A 108 -11.45 -4.03 -12.94
CA HIS A 108 -10.76 -4.95 -12.04
C HIS A 108 -11.57 -5.40 -10.84
N ARG A 109 -12.84 -4.99 -10.75
CA ARG A 109 -13.76 -5.54 -9.73
C ARG A 109 -13.85 -7.06 -9.87
N SER A 110 -13.82 -7.77 -8.76
CA SER A 110 -13.80 -9.25 -8.70
C SER A 110 -12.58 -9.94 -9.33
N ARG A 111 -11.58 -9.20 -9.84
CA ARG A 111 -10.29 -9.78 -10.21
C ARG A 111 -9.42 -9.91 -8.96
N GLU A 112 -8.63 -10.98 -8.89
CA GLU A 112 -7.59 -11.08 -7.86
C GLU A 112 -6.48 -10.07 -8.19
N ILE A 113 -6.23 -9.15 -7.27
CA ILE A 113 -5.04 -8.31 -7.26
C ILE A 113 -3.98 -9.09 -6.46
N LYS A 114 -2.98 -9.60 -7.16
CA LYS A 114 -1.95 -10.44 -6.56
C LYS A 114 -1.15 -9.68 -5.51
N LEU A 115 -0.78 -8.44 -5.83
CA LEU A 115 0.00 -7.59 -4.96
C LEU A 115 -0.48 -6.15 -5.04
N LEU A 116 -0.72 -5.55 -3.88
CA LEU A 116 -0.89 -4.13 -3.74
C LEU A 116 0.28 -3.59 -2.92
N LYS A 117 1.14 -2.79 -3.56
CA LYS A 117 2.21 -2.07 -2.88
C LYS A 117 1.85 -0.61 -2.65
N SER A 118 2.34 -0.02 -1.55
CA SER A 118 2.26 1.43 -1.39
C SER A 118 3.41 2.08 -0.63
N ASP A 119 3.65 3.33 -1.01
CA ASP A 119 4.33 4.37 -0.24
C ASP A 119 3.71 5.71 -0.63
N LEU A 120 3.02 6.31 0.33
CA LEU A 120 2.12 7.43 0.14
C LEU A 120 2.26 8.49 1.22
N GLU A 121 3.38 8.49 1.96
CA GLU A 121 3.73 9.49 2.97
C GLU A 121 2.56 9.76 3.95
N GLY A 122 1.98 8.69 4.52
CA GLY A 122 0.91 8.73 5.50
C GLY A 122 -0.49 8.43 4.95
N ARG A 123 -0.70 8.46 3.62
CA ARG A 123 -2.00 8.10 3.03
C ARG A 123 -2.21 6.59 2.91
N GLU A 124 -1.25 5.76 3.30
CA GLU A 124 -1.40 4.30 3.35
C GLU A 124 -2.55 3.90 4.27
N TRP A 125 -2.80 4.67 5.33
CA TRP A 125 -3.94 4.44 6.22
C TRP A 125 -5.30 4.60 5.52
N ILE A 126 -5.41 5.49 4.52
CA ILE A 126 -6.61 5.62 3.70
C ILE A 126 -6.77 4.37 2.83
N LEU A 127 -5.68 3.94 2.19
CA LEU A 127 -5.66 2.76 1.34
C LEU A 127 -6.06 1.50 2.11
N LEU A 128 -5.49 1.28 3.30
CA LEU A 128 -5.82 0.14 4.15
C LEU A 128 -7.27 0.16 4.62
N ARG A 129 -7.81 1.33 5.04
CA ARG A 129 -9.23 1.44 5.38
C ARG A 129 -10.13 1.07 4.20
N GLN A 130 -9.80 1.56 3.01
CA GLN A 130 -10.59 1.26 1.81
C GLN A 130 -10.47 -0.21 1.38
N LEU A 131 -9.33 -0.85 1.61
CA LEU A 131 -9.17 -2.29 1.39
C LEU A 131 -10.07 -3.10 2.32
N ILE A 132 -10.25 -2.67 3.57
CA ILE A 132 -11.18 -3.30 4.52
C ILE A 132 -12.63 -3.06 4.10
N THR A 133 -13.02 -1.82 3.83
CA THR A 133 -14.43 -1.48 3.50
C THR A 133 -14.88 -2.07 2.17
N ASN A 134 -13.95 -2.20 1.21
CA ASN A 134 -14.22 -2.73 -0.12
C ASN A 134 -13.81 -4.20 -0.27
N ALA A 135 -13.53 -4.93 0.81
CA ALA A 135 -13.08 -6.33 0.76
C ALA A 135 -14.03 -7.29 0.01
N HIS A 136 -15.29 -6.88 -0.21
CA HIS A 136 -16.30 -7.60 -0.98
C HIS A 136 -16.26 -7.32 -2.49
N LEU A 137 -15.62 -6.23 -2.92
CA LEU A 137 -15.53 -5.81 -4.33
C LEU A 137 -14.19 -6.20 -4.97
N MET A 138 -13.19 -6.46 -4.15
CA MET A 138 -11.83 -6.70 -4.57
C MET A 138 -11.16 -7.75 -3.70
N ASP A 139 -10.40 -8.62 -4.35
CA ASP A 139 -9.63 -9.64 -3.68
C ASP A 139 -8.15 -9.32 -3.80
N VAL A 140 -7.54 -8.83 -2.73
CA VAL A 140 -6.09 -8.56 -2.72
C VAL A 140 -5.39 -9.69 -1.98
N ARG A 141 -4.51 -10.41 -2.66
CA ARG A 141 -3.81 -11.55 -2.05
C ARG A 141 -2.73 -11.08 -1.08
N GLN A 142 -1.93 -10.09 -1.46
CA GLN A 142 -0.85 -9.56 -0.63
C GLN A 142 -0.83 -8.03 -0.63
N VAL A 143 -0.62 -7.45 0.55
CA VAL A 143 -0.60 -6.01 0.80
C VAL A 143 0.74 -5.64 1.43
N ALA A 144 1.56 -4.90 0.69
CA ALA A 144 2.91 -4.51 1.10
C ALA A 144 3.04 -2.99 1.15
N VAL A 145 3.03 -2.40 2.34
CA VAL A 145 2.95 -0.94 2.48
C VAL A 145 4.11 -0.41 3.31
N ARG A 146 4.53 0.82 3.00
CA ARG A 146 5.37 1.63 3.87
C ARG A 146 4.46 2.41 4.82
N LEU A 147 4.22 1.90 6.02
CA LEU A 147 3.43 2.61 7.03
C LEU A 147 4.21 3.79 7.58
N HIS A 148 3.75 5.00 7.27
CA HIS A 148 4.20 6.21 7.93
C HIS A 148 3.40 6.47 9.19
N VAL A 149 4.12 6.69 10.29
CA VAL A 149 3.56 7.13 11.55
C VAL A 149 3.73 8.65 11.64
N PRO A 150 2.71 9.42 12.06
CA PRO A 150 2.77 10.88 12.04
C PRO A 150 3.93 11.42 12.86
N THR A 151 4.65 12.35 12.25
CA THR A 151 5.82 12.99 12.85
C THR A 151 5.45 13.89 14.04
N ASN A 152 4.18 14.31 14.14
CA ASN A 152 3.67 15.14 15.23
C ASN A 152 3.21 14.36 16.47
N ILE A 153 3.35 13.02 16.52
CA ILE A 153 2.97 12.22 17.72
C ILE A 153 3.62 12.74 19.00
N ASN A 154 4.87 13.17 18.93
CA ASN A 154 5.60 13.71 20.09
C ASN A 154 5.00 15.03 20.61
N GLN A 155 4.20 15.73 19.80
CA GLN A 155 3.57 17.01 20.12
C GLN A 155 2.11 16.84 20.57
N MET A 156 1.52 15.66 20.39
CA MET A 156 0.14 15.36 20.77
C MET A 156 -0.01 15.27 22.30
N THR A 157 -1.22 15.55 22.80
CA THR A 157 -1.60 15.20 24.19
C THR A 157 -1.69 13.68 24.34
N GLY A 158 -1.70 13.17 25.58
CA GLY A 158 -1.86 11.74 25.83
C GLY A 158 -3.20 11.19 25.30
N GLU A 159 -4.28 11.96 25.45
CA GLU A 159 -5.60 11.64 24.90
C GLU A 159 -5.59 11.55 23.38
N SER A 160 -5.05 12.57 22.69
CA SER A 160 -4.97 12.57 21.23
C SER A 160 -4.07 11.45 20.69
N ARG A 161 -2.95 11.14 21.37
CA ARG A 161 -2.12 9.98 21.02
C ARG A 161 -2.90 8.67 21.17
N HIS A 162 -3.61 8.50 22.29
CA HIS A 162 -4.41 7.30 22.54
C HIS A 162 -5.47 7.09 21.46
N GLU A 163 -6.27 8.11 21.16
CA GLU A 163 -7.26 8.06 20.09
C GLU A 163 -6.65 7.73 18.74
N TYR A 164 -5.48 8.32 18.45
CA TYR A 164 -4.76 8.06 17.21
C TYR A 164 -4.34 6.60 17.08
N PHE A 165 -3.65 6.05 18.09
CA PHE A 165 -3.22 4.65 18.08
C PHE A 165 -4.40 3.67 18.12
N ALA A 166 -5.49 4.02 18.81
CA ALA A 166 -6.72 3.23 18.79
C ALA A 166 -7.29 3.12 17.35
N LYS A 167 -7.33 4.22 16.59
CA LYS A 167 -7.75 4.22 15.18
C LYS A 167 -6.82 3.36 14.30
N LEU A 168 -5.50 3.42 14.54
CA LEU A 168 -4.56 2.56 13.80
C LEU A 168 -4.78 1.08 14.13
N TYR A 169 -4.97 0.75 15.40
CA TYR A 169 -5.24 -0.61 15.83
C TYR A 169 -6.52 -1.18 15.22
N GLN A 170 -7.57 -0.37 15.10
CA GLN A 170 -8.81 -0.75 14.41
C GLN A 170 -8.58 -1.15 12.94
N VAL A 171 -7.65 -0.50 12.23
CA VAL A 171 -7.28 -0.90 10.86
C VAL A 171 -6.68 -2.30 10.87
N PHE A 172 -5.77 -2.61 11.80
CA PHE A 172 -5.17 -3.94 11.89
C PHE A 172 -6.19 -5.02 12.28
N GLN A 173 -7.12 -4.70 13.19
CA GLN A 173 -8.24 -5.59 13.50
C GLN A 173 -9.12 -5.82 12.27
N GLY A 174 -9.44 -4.77 11.52
CA GLY A 174 -10.23 -4.85 10.30
C GLY A 174 -9.56 -5.71 9.21
N LEU A 175 -8.24 -5.59 9.03
CA LEU A 175 -7.47 -6.46 8.15
C LEU A 175 -7.57 -7.92 8.59
N ASN A 176 -7.41 -8.21 9.88
CA ASN A 176 -7.56 -9.56 10.41
C ASN A 176 -8.97 -10.12 10.18
N CYS A 177 -10.02 -9.32 10.41
CA CYS A 177 -11.40 -9.69 10.12
C CYS A 177 -11.65 -9.92 8.62
N ALA A 178 -10.94 -9.20 7.75
CA ALA A 178 -10.98 -9.38 6.29
C ALA A 178 -10.12 -10.57 5.80
N GLY A 179 -9.54 -11.36 6.71
CA GLY A 179 -8.80 -12.59 6.40
C GLY A 179 -7.30 -12.39 6.17
N TYR A 180 -6.76 -11.20 6.44
CA TYR A 180 -5.33 -10.93 6.31
C TYR A 180 -4.58 -11.32 7.58
N LYS A 181 -3.46 -12.03 7.41
CA LYS A 181 -2.48 -12.24 8.46
C LYS A 181 -1.30 -11.31 8.26
N TYR A 182 -0.84 -10.73 9.36
CA TYR A 182 0.45 -10.06 9.38
C TYR A 182 1.56 -11.08 9.11
N VAL A 183 2.48 -10.73 8.23
CA VAL A 183 3.59 -11.59 7.83
C VAL A 183 4.91 -11.03 8.32
N LEU A 184 5.21 -9.77 8.00
CA LEU A 184 6.49 -9.15 8.28
C LEU A 184 6.33 -7.66 8.55
N GLY A 185 7.18 -7.14 9.43
CA GLY A 185 7.29 -5.71 9.74
C GLY A 185 8.74 -5.37 10.03
N ARG A 186 9.29 -4.38 9.30
CA ARG A 186 10.67 -3.92 9.51
C ARG A 186 10.71 -2.41 9.64
N PRO A 187 11.48 -1.87 10.60
CA PRO A 187 11.64 -0.44 10.72
C PRO A 187 12.46 0.12 9.56
N ILE A 188 12.05 1.27 9.06
CA ILE A 188 12.83 2.02 8.08
C ILE A 188 13.81 2.92 8.82
N ARG A 189 15.10 2.64 8.65
CA ARG A 189 16.17 3.26 9.46
C ARG A 189 16.74 4.55 8.88
N TYR A 190 16.49 4.87 7.61
CA TYR A 190 17.05 6.06 6.98
C TYR A 190 16.24 7.33 7.24
N TYR A 191 14.97 7.23 7.66
CA TYR A 191 14.21 8.39 8.12
C TYR A 191 14.80 8.90 9.44
N LYS A 192 15.09 10.20 9.50
CA LYS A 192 15.59 10.85 10.71
C LYS A 192 14.44 11.04 11.70
N GLY A 193 14.73 10.83 12.98
CA GLY A 193 13.79 11.06 14.07
C GLY A 193 13.38 9.76 14.78
N VAL A 194 12.88 9.93 16.00
CA VAL A 194 12.28 8.85 16.79
C VAL A 194 10.97 9.33 17.36
N LEU A 195 9.99 8.45 17.37
CA LEU A 195 8.74 8.67 18.06
C LEU A 195 8.91 8.19 19.48
N ARG A 196 8.62 9.06 20.45
CA ARG A 196 8.62 8.71 21.87
C ARG A 196 7.18 8.58 22.31
N VAL A 197 6.85 7.45 22.90
CA VAL A 197 5.51 7.21 23.46
C VAL A 197 5.66 7.15 24.98
N PRO A 198 5.36 8.26 25.70
CA PRO A 198 5.50 8.31 27.16
C PRO A 198 4.74 7.19 27.88
N GLU A 199 3.57 6.83 27.36
CA GLU A 199 2.70 5.78 27.88
C GLU A 199 3.33 4.38 27.81
N MET A 200 4.35 4.18 26.97
CA MET A 200 5.11 2.93 26.83
C MET A 200 6.49 3.06 27.47
N SER A 201 6.56 3.61 28.68
CA SER A 201 7.81 3.81 29.41
C SER A 201 8.87 4.60 28.63
N ASN A 202 8.44 5.60 27.85
CA ASN A 202 9.28 6.39 26.94
C ASN A 202 10.01 5.56 25.86
N GLN A 203 9.47 4.42 25.46
CA GLN A 203 10.02 3.63 24.36
C GLN A 203 10.11 4.46 23.06
N THR A 204 11.20 4.25 22.32
CA THR A 204 11.44 4.91 21.04
C THR A 204 11.08 3.99 19.86
N PHE A 205 10.36 4.55 18.91
CA PHE A 205 9.93 3.88 17.68
C PHE A 205 10.43 4.61 16.45
N TYR A 206 10.56 3.89 15.34
CA TYR A 206 10.86 4.47 14.04
C TYR A 206 9.63 5.20 13.48
N PRO A 207 9.82 6.25 12.66
CA PRO A 207 8.71 7.01 12.08
C PRO A 207 8.04 6.27 10.92
N ALA A 208 8.65 5.22 10.37
CA ALA A 208 8.06 4.42 9.32
C ALA A 208 8.49 2.95 9.39
N TYR A 209 7.63 2.08 8.87
CA TYR A 209 7.83 0.63 8.81
C TYR A 209 7.41 0.09 7.45
N GLU A 210 8.16 -0.88 6.94
CA GLU A 210 7.72 -1.72 5.83
C GLU A 210 6.94 -2.87 6.41
N VAL A 211 5.67 -3.01 6.02
CA VAL A 211 4.76 -3.98 6.61
C VAL A 211 4.04 -4.76 5.51
N ASN A 212 3.95 -6.08 5.70
CA ASN A 212 3.35 -6.99 4.75
C ASN A 212 2.23 -7.80 5.44
N TRP A 213 1.09 -7.89 4.75
CA TRP A 213 0.01 -8.79 5.09
C TRP A 213 -0.35 -9.67 3.90
N VAL A 214 -0.74 -10.91 4.19
CA VAL A 214 -1.23 -11.86 3.20
C VAL A 214 -2.60 -12.38 3.59
N LYS A 215 -3.52 -12.44 2.62
CA LYS A 215 -4.84 -13.02 2.80
C LYS A 215 -4.73 -14.54 2.86
N VAL A 216 -5.25 -15.13 3.94
CA VAL A 216 -5.20 -16.58 4.14
C VAL A 216 -6.24 -17.24 3.25
N LEU A 217 -5.77 -18.12 2.37
CA LEU A 217 -6.64 -19.02 1.64
C LEU A 217 -7.31 -19.97 2.63
N GLN A 218 -8.64 -19.94 2.71
CA GLN A 218 -9.37 -21.02 3.35
C GLN A 218 -9.14 -22.27 2.49
N LYS A 219 -8.57 -23.32 3.08
CA LYS A 219 -8.53 -24.63 2.43
C LYS A 219 -9.99 -25.08 2.28
N SER A 220 -10.48 -25.13 1.04
CA SER A 220 -11.72 -25.83 0.67
C SER A 220 -11.64 -27.30 1.04
#